data_AF-A0A3R6SNG7-F1
#
_entry.id   AF-A0A3R6SNG7-F1
#
_cell.length_a   1.000
_cell.length_b   1.000
_cell.length_c   1.000
_cell.angle_alpha   90.00
_cell.angle_beta   90.00
_cell.angle_gamma   90.00
#
_symmetry.space_group_name_H-M   'P 1'
#
loop_
_entity.id
_entity.type
_entity.pdbx_description
1 polymer ?
#
loop_
_entity_poly.entity_id
_entity_poly.type
_entity_poly.pdbx_seq_one_letter_code
_entity_poly.pdbx_strand_id
1 'polypeptide(L)'
;LSEAKGMDISMKKLAHEIREKVLRPALRPLPADEDTKIMINPSGRFVCGGLDADTGMTGRKLMVDTYGSMVPHGGGAFSGKDCSKVDRSAAYLARYIAKNMVAAGLASRCQVSLAYAIGVAQPVMVQVDTFGTGKICSDDCLAAAIPLVFGLTPKQIIEGLRLDRPIFKQTAAYGHFGRKEFPWERVDKVEALKNAVI
;
A
#
# COMPACT_ATOMS: atom_id res chain seq x y z
N LEU A 1 2.15 14.05 -16.45
CA LEU A 1 1.43 14.69 -15.33
C LEU A 1 0.32 15.55 -15.92
N SER A 2 -0.92 15.38 -15.44
CA SER A 2 -2.07 16.19 -15.85
C SER A 2 -2.60 16.95 -14.65
N GLU A 3 -2.71 18.27 -14.73
CA GLU A 3 -3.15 19.16 -13.64
C GLU A 3 -4.22 20.12 -14.16
N ALA A 4 -5.33 20.23 -13.44
CA ALA A 4 -6.37 21.20 -13.74
C ALA A 4 -6.00 22.59 -13.19
N LYS A 5 -6.07 23.63 -14.03
CA LYS A 5 -5.79 25.01 -13.60
C LYS A 5 -6.67 26.00 -14.35
N GLY A 6 -6.97 27.12 -13.70
CA GLY A 6 -7.83 28.18 -14.26
C GLY A 6 -7.35 28.73 -15.61
N MET A 7 -8.27 29.34 -16.36
CA MET A 7 -8.05 29.78 -17.75
C MET A 7 -6.95 30.83 -17.93
N ASP A 8 -6.54 31.50 -16.85
CA ASP A 8 -5.62 32.65 -16.88
C ASP A 8 -4.14 32.25 -16.98
N ILE A 9 -3.79 30.97 -16.91
CA ILE A 9 -2.40 30.51 -17.00
C ILE A 9 -2.06 29.98 -18.39
N SER A 10 -0.90 30.39 -18.93
CA SER A 10 -0.40 29.83 -20.19
C SER A 10 0.20 28.43 -19.97
N MET A 11 0.09 27.56 -20.97
CA MET A 11 0.65 26.19 -20.92
C MET A 11 2.16 26.18 -20.68
N LYS A 12 2.89 27.16 -21.23
CA LYS A 12 4.34 27.31 -21.00
C LYS A 12 4.63 27.60 -19.52
N LYS A 13 3.90 28.53 -18.90
CA LYS A 13 4.04 28.88 -17.49
C LYS A 13 3.65 27.70 -16.59
N LEU A 14 2.52 27.03 -16.87
CA LEU A 14 2.10 25.83 -16.14
C LEU A 14 3.16 24.74 -16.21
N ALA A 15 3.64 24.41 -17.40
CA ALA A 15 4.65 23.36 -17.57
C ALA A 15 5.95 23.67 -16.82
N HIS A 16 6.38 24.94 -16.81
CA HIS A 16 7.53 25.36 -16.02
C HIS A 16 7.27 25.21 -14.51
N GLU A 17 6.14 25.68 -14.00
CA GLU A 17 5.78 25.54 -12.58
C GLU A 17 5.68 24.08 -12.14
N ILE A 18 5.07 23.21 -12.95
CA ILE A 18 4.97 21.78 -12.65
C ILE A 18 6.34 21.11 -12.62
N ARG A 19 7.23 21.45 -13.56
CA ARG A 19 8.61 20.92 -13.55
C ARG A 19 9.34 21.30 -12.28
N GLU A 20 9.36 22.59 -11.94
CA GLU A 20 10.16 23.09 -10.83
C GLU A 20 9.56 22.80 -9.45
N LYS A 21 8.25 22.91 -9.31
CA LYS A 21 7.57 22.84 -8.00
C LYS A 21 7.03 21.45 -7.68
N VAL A 22 6.83 20.59 -8.67
CA VAL A 22 6.23 19.25 -8.48
C VAL A 22 7.19 18.15 -8.87
N LEU A 23 7.60 18.09 -10.14
CA LEU A 23 8.40 16.97 -10.65
C LEU A 23 9.81 16.97 -10.05
N ARG A 24 10.51 18.11 -10.05
CA ARG A 24 11.88 18.19 -9.53
C ARG A 24 11.99 17.83 -8.04
N PRO A 25 11.08 18.28 -7.15
CA PRO A 25 11.06 17.80 -5.77
C PRO A 25 10.64 16.33 -5.64
N ALA A 26 9.60 15.89 -6.36
CA ALA A 26 9.07 14.52 -6.24
C ALA A 26 10.04 13.46 -6.77
N LEU A 27 10.79 13.78 -7.82
CA LEU A 27 11.78 12.90 -8.45
C LEU A 27 13.18 13.04 -7.85
N ARG A 28 13.38 13.80 -6.76
CA ARG A 28 14.70 13.90 -6.13
C ARG A 28 15.35 12.54 -5.80
N PRO A 29 14.61 11.51 -5.32
CA PRO A 29 15.19 10.18 -5.07
C PRO A 29 15.51 9.39 -6.34
N LEU A 30 14.89 9.74 -7.48
CA LEU A 30 15.10 9.11 -8.77
C LEU A 30 15.03 10.19 -9.87
N PRO A 31 16.11 10.98 -10.02
CA PRO A 31 16.12 12.12 -10.93
C PRO A 31 15.86 11.69 -12.37
N ALA A 32 15.14 12.52 -13.12
CA ALA A 32 14.97 12.32 -14.56
C ALA A 32 16.33 12.48 -15.27
N ASP A 33 16.64 11.54 -16.16
CA ASP A 33 17.79 11.59 -17.06
C ASP A 33 17.43 12.26 -18.40
N GLU A 34 18.40 12.30 -19.32
CA GLU A 34 18.25 12.88 -20.65
C GLU A 34 17.26 12.13 -21.55
N ASP A 35 17.05 10.84 -21.31
CA ASP A 35 16.10 10.00 -22.04
C ASP A 35 14.67 10.12 -21.50
N THR A 36 14.48 10.73 -20.32
CA THR A 36 13.19 10.83 -19.65
C THR A 36 12.24 11.77 -20.39
N LYS A 37 11.17 11.19 -20.94
CA LYS A 37 10.10 11.96 -21.60
C LYS A 37 9.12 12.55 -20.58
N ILE A 38 9.19 13.87 -20.36
CA ILE A 38 8.28 14.60 -19.47
C ILE A 38 7.09 15.16 -20.25
N MET A 39 5.92 14.52 -20.11
CA MET A 39 4.65 14.98 -20.68
C MET A 39 3.82 15.72 -19.62
N ILE A 40 3.46 16.99 -19.87
CA ILE A 40 2.61 17.80 -18.99
C ILE A 40 1.38 18.22 -19.76
N ASN A 41 0.20 17.82 -19.25
CA ASN A 41 -1.10 18.05 -19.87
C ASN A 41 -1.09 17.77 -21.39
N PRO A 42 -0.76 16.53 -21.82
CA PRO A 42 -0.58 16.20 -23.24
C PRO A 42 -1.86 16.37 -24.06
N SER A 43 -3.04 16.30 -23.43
CA SER A 43 -4.34 16.57 -24.06
C SER A 43 -4.66 18.07 -24.22
N GLY A 44 -3.74 18.96 -23.85
CA GLY A 44 -3.94 20.41 -23.89
C GLY A 44 -4.48 20.97 -22.58
N ARG A 45 -5.28 22.03 -22.65
CA ARG A 45 -5.80 22.69 -21.45
C ARG A 45 -6.74 21.75 -20.68
N PHE A 46 -6.55 21.68 -19.37
CA PHE A 46 -7.41 20.96 -18.44
C PHE A 46 -8.02 21.97 -17.48
N VAL A 47 -9.25 22.39 -17.74
CA VAL A 47 -9.94 23.46 -17.00
C VAL A 47 -11.10 22.89 -16.17
N CYS A 48 -11.94 22.07 -16.81
CA CYS A 48 -13.02 21.36 -16.13
C CYS A 48 -12.50 20.01 -15.62
N GLY A 49 -12.49 19.80 -14.32
CA GLY A 49 -12.08 18.55 -13.67
C GLY A 49 -12.95 18.26 -12.44
N GLY A 50 -12.63 17.18 -11.73
CA GLY A 50 -13.42 16.77 -10.57
C GLY A 50 -14.76 16.16 -10.97
N LEU A 51 -15.76 16.27 -10.09
CA LEU A 51 -17.07 15.61 -10.26
C LEU A 51 -17.87 16.12 -11.44
N ASP A 52 -17.61 17.36 -11.88
CA ASP A 52 -18.26 17.96 -13.05
C ASP A 52 -17.79 17.32 -14.37
N ALA A 53 -16.60 16.73 -14.38
CA ALA A 53 -16.01 16.09 -15.56
C ALA A 53 -16.13 14.56 -15.53
N ASP A 54 -15.94 13.95 -14.36
CA ASP A 54 -15.89 12.49 -14.20
C ASP A 54 -16.65 12.03 -12.94
N THR A 55 -17.48 11.00 -13.09
CA THR A 55 -18.14 10.36 -11.93
C THR A 55 -17.13 9.55 -11.12
N GLY A 56 -16.93 9.94 -9.85
CA GLY A 56 -16.11 9.21 -8.90
C GLY A 56 -16.89 8.14 -8.14
N MET A 57 -16.27 6.98 -7.92
CA MET A 57 -16.85 5.87 -7.13
C MET A 57 -15.81 5.30 -6.16
N THR A 58 -16.26 4.97 -4.94
CA THR A 58 -15.42 4.34 -3.91
C THR A 58 -14.87 3.00 -4.41
N GLY A 59 -13.59 2.71 -4.11
CA GLY A 59 -12.97 1.43 -4.44
C GLY A 59 -12.54 1.26 -5.91
N ARG A 60 -12.48 2.35 -6.70
CA ARG A 60 -12.03 2.31 -8.11
C ARG A 60 -10.55 2.64 -8.31
N LYS A 61 -9.76 2.70 -7.23
CA LYS A 61 -8.33 3.03 -7.25
C LYS A 61 -7.44 2.02 -6.49
N LEU A 62 -7.88 0.76 -6.42
CA LEU A 62 -7.22 -0.30 -5.62
C LEU A 62 -5.70 -0.42 -5.84
N MET A 63 -5.25 -0.41 -7.10
CA MET A 63 -3.80 -0.53 -7.38
C MET A 63 -3.04 0.73 -6.98
N VAL A 64 -3.66 1.92 -7.08
CA VAL A 64 -3.08 3.18 -6.61
C VAL A 64 -3.04 3.22 -5.06
N ASP A 65 -4.06 2.66 -4.41
CA ASP A 65 -4.15 2.59 -2.96
C ASP A 65 -3.11 1.64 -2.34
N THR A 66 -2.58 0.70 -3.13
CA THR A 66 -1.68 -0.37 -2.67
C THR A 66 -0.27 -0.25 -3.25
N TYR A 67 0.09 -1.12 -4.20
CA TYR A 67 1.47 -1.37 -4.62
C TYR A 67 1.68 -1.10 -6.11
N GLY A 68 0.78 -0.34 -6.76
CA GLY A 68 0.76 -0.20 -8.21
C GLY A 68 0.53 -1.56 -8.87
N SER A 69 1.18 -1.82 -10.01
CA SER A 69 1.09 -3.11 -10.72
C SER A 69 2.07 -4.18 -10.21
N MET A 70 2.72 -3.97 -9.06
CA MET A 70 3.86 -4.78 -8.63
C MET A 70 3.47 -6.13 -8.03
N VAL A 71 2.27 -6.25 -7.44
CA VAL A 71 1.81 -7.48 -6.77
C VAL A 71 0.34 -7.75 -7.08
N PRO A 72 -0.11 -9.02 -7.02
CA PRO A 72 -1.52 -9.37 -7.10
C PRO A 72 -2.35 -8.70 -6.01
N HIS A 73 -3.64 -8.47 -6.29
CA HIS A 73 -4.58 -7.83 -5.37
C HIS A 73 -5.83 -8.69 -5.21
N GLY A 74 -6.32 -8.87 -3.98
CA GLY A 74 -7.50 -9.69 -3.68
C GLY A 74 -8.86 -9.09 -4.05
N GLY A 75 -8.90 -8.02 -4.86
CA GLY A 75 -10.13 -7.33 -5.29
C GLY A 75 -10.89 -6.48 -4.24
N GLY A 76 -10.63 -6.62 -2.94
CA GLY A 76 -11.35 -5.89 -1.90
C GLY A 76 -10.98 -4.40 -1.79
N ALA A 77 -11.98 -3.51 -1.85
CA ALA A 77 -11.77 -2.08 -1.59
C ALA A 77 -11.52 -1.77 -0.10
N PHE A 78 -10.75 -0.71 0.19
CA PHE A 78 -10.49 -0.27 1.56
C PHE A 78 -11.51 0.75 2.04
N SER A 79 -11.59 1.93 1.41
CA SER A 79 -12.43 3.06 1.84
C SER A 79 -13.92 2.70 1.93
N GLY A 80 -14.62 3.31 2.90
CA GLY A 80 -16.05 3.06 3.17
C GLY A 80 -16.36 1.86 4.06
N LYS A 81 -15.35 1.04 4.41
CA LYS A 81 -15.50 -0.11 5.32
C LYS A 81 -15.11 0.25 6.76
N ASP A 82 -15.62 -0.47 7.74
CA ASP A 82 -15.11 -0.44 9.11
C ASP A 82 -13.96 -1.46 9.30
N CYS A 83 -13.36 -1.51 10.49
CA CYS A 83 -12.20 -2.38 10.76
C CYS A 83 -12.54 -3.88 10.86
N SER A 84 -13.81 -4.27 10.98
CA SER A 84 -14.23 -5.67 10.95
C SER A 84 -14.15 -6.30 9.56
N LYS A 85 -14.10 -5.49 8.49
CA LYS A 85 -14.04 -5.99 7.11
C LYS A 85 -12.61 -6.39 6.76
N VAL A 86 -12.41 -7.69 6.60
CA VAL A 86 -11.09 -8.30 6.31
C VAL A 86 -10.44 -7.75 5.04
N ASP A 87 -11.22 -7.29 4.06
CA ASP A 87 -10.70 -6.59 2.88
C ASP A 87 -9.77 -5.42 3.25
N ARG A 88 -10.02 -4.75 4.37
CA ARG A 88 -9.13 -3.71 4.91
C ARG A 88 -8.19 -4.26 5.96
N SER A 89 -8.72 -4.86 7.03
CA SER A 89 -7.91 -5.21 8.20
C SER A 89 -6.88 -6.29 7.90
N ALA A 90 -7.24 -7.34 7.16
CA ALA A 90 -6.30 -8.38 6.76
C ALA A 90 -5.28 -7.89 5.72
N ALA A 91 -5.67 -6.98 4.82
CA ALA A 91 -4.72 -6.34 3.90
C ALA A 91 -3.65 -5.53 4.65
N TYR A 92 -4.05 -4.81 5.70
CA TYR A 92 -3.12 -4.09 6.57
C TYR A 92 -2.23 -5.04 7.37
N LEU A 93 -2.79 -6.15 7.88
CA LEU A 93 -2.00 -7.17 8.55
C LEU A 93 -0.97 -7.81 7.61
N ALA A 94 -1.37 -8.17 6.38
CA ALA A 94 -0.47 -8.76 5.39
C ALA A 94 0.71 -7.82 5.07
N ARG A 95 0.44 -6.51 4.91
CA ARG A 95 1.50 -5.50 4.79
C ARG A 95 2.42 -5.49 6.02
N TYR A 96 1.84 -5.47 7.21
CA TYR A 96 2.58 -5.41 8.47
C TYR A 96 3.50 -6.62 8.64
N ILE A 97 3.01 -7.82 8.35
CA ILE A 97 3.80 -9.06 8.36
C ILE A 97 4.94 -8.97 7.34
N ALA A 98 4.63 -8.70 6.07
CA ALA A 98 5.64 -8.64 5.00
C ALA A 98 6.74 -7.62 5.30
N LYS A 99 6.37 -6.44 5.81
CA LYS A 99 7.32 -5.41 6.19
C LYS A 99 8.22 -5.84 7.34
N ASN A 100 7.68 -6.51 8.36
CA ASN A 100 8.47 -7.04 9.47
C ASN A 100 9.40 -8.17 9.04
N MET A 101 8.98 -9.03 8.11
CA MET A 101 9.83 -10.11 7.57
C MET A 101 11.03 -9.58 6.81
N VAL A 102 10.83 -8.57 5.95
CA VAL A 102 11.93 -7.91 5.24
C VAL A 102 12.84 -7.15 6.21
N ALA A 103 12.26 -6.44 7.19
CA ALA A 103 13.03 -5.72 8.21
C ALA A 103 13.84 -6.67 9.12
N ALA A 104 13.34 -7.88 9.36
CA ALA A 104 14.05 -8.93 10.10
C ALA A 104 15.19 -9.58 9.29
N GLY A 105 15.32 -9.25 8.00
CA GLY A 105 16.34 -9.80 7.13
C GLY A 105 16.04 -11.22 6.65
N LEU A 106 14.81 -11.72 6.85
CA LEU A 106 14.41 -13.08 6.45
C LEU A 106 14.34 -13.24 4.93
N ALA A 107 14.02 -12.16 4.21
CA ALA A 107 14.03 -12.05 2.77
C ALA A 107 14.31 -10.61 2.32
N SER A 108 14.76 -10.40 1.08
CA SER A 108 14.90 -9.03 0.53
C SER A 108 13.57 -8.44 0.04
N ARG A 109 12.64 -9.32 -0.35
CA ARG A 109 11.26 -9.01 -0.72
C ARG A 109 10.39 -10.22 -0.40
N CYS A 110 9.14 -9.98 -0.05
CA CYS A 110 8.17 -11.06 0.09
C CYS A 110 6.76 -10.55 -0.15
N GLN A 111 5.90 -11.45 -0.58
CA GLN A 111 4.45 -11.30 -0.61
C GLN A 111 3.84 -12.16 0.48
N VAL A 112 2.86 -11.61 1.19
CA VAL A 112 2.05 -12.35 2.18
C VAL A 112 0.61 -12.33 1.68
N SER A 113 0.02 -13.52 1.56
CA SER A 113 -1.38 -13.69 1.15
C SER A 113 -2.18 -14.29 2.31
N LEU A 114 -3.32 -13.69 2.60
CA LEU A 114 -4.28 -14.17 3.60
C LEU A 114 -5.65 -14.35 2.93
N ALA A 115 -6.31 -15.48 3.19
CA ALA A 115 -7.71 -15.69 2.77
C ALA A 115 -8.58 -16.11 3.96
N TYR A 116 -9.83 -15.64 3.96
CA TYR A 116 -10.81 -15.91 5.00
C TYR A 116 -12.10 -16.43 4.37
N ALA A 117 -12.73 -17.40 5.03
CA ALA A 117 -14.09 -17.80 4.73
C ALA A 117 -15.08 -16.96 5.56
N ILE A 118 -16.23 -16.61 4.99
CA ILE A 118 -17.26 -15.85 5.70
C ILE A 118 -17.72 -16.61 6.96
N GLY A 119 -17.76 -15.92 8.10
CA GLY A 119 -18.13 -16.52 9.38
C GLY A 119 -17.02 -17.32 10.09
N VAL A 120 -15.85 -17.50 9.47
CA VAL A 120 -14.71 -18.19 10.08
C VAL A 120 -13.69 -17.15 10.55
N ALA A 121 -13.36 -17.18 11.85
CA ALA A 121 -12.43 -16.20 12.42
C ALA A 121 -10.98 -16.42 11.99
N GLN A 122 -10.56 -17.67 11.84
CA GLN A 122 -9.20 -18.01 11.38
C GLN A 122 -9.10 -17.92 9.86
N PRO A 123 -7.94 -17.54 9.31
CA PRO A 123 -7.72 -17.59 7.88
C PRO A 123 -7.75 -19.05 7.40
N VAL A 124 -8.33 -19.28 6.22
CA VAL A 124 -8.27 -20.57 5.52
C VAL A 124 -6.95 -20.75 4.76
N MET A 125 -6.20 -19.66 4.57
CA MET A 125 -4.89 -19.68 3.93
C MET A 125 -4.00 -18.59 4.51
N VAL A 126 -2.75 -18.97 4.82
CA VAL A 126 -1.63 -18.08 5.11
C VAL A 126 -0.49 -18.53 4.22
N GLN A 127 -0.05 -17.67 3.31
CA GLN A 127 1.01 -17.99 2.37
C GLN A 127 2.06 -16.88 2.33
N VAL A 128 3.32 -17.29 2.18
CA VAL A 128 4.46 -16.42 1.92
C VAL A 128 5.03 -16.80 0.54
N ASP A 129 5.46 -15.81 -0.22
CA ASP A 129 6.31 -15.98 -1.41
C ASP A 129 7.48 -14.99 -1.31
N THR A 130 8.70 -15.48 -1.17
CA THR A 130 9.91 -14.63 -1.11
C THR A 130 10.54 -14.37 -2.47
N PHE A 131 9.95 -14.92 -3.55
CA PHE A 131 10.45 -14.86 -4.91
C PHE A 131 11.91 -15.30 -5.02
N GLY A 132 12.27 -16.35 -4.28
CA GLY A 132 13.62 -16.90 -4.21
C GLY A 132 14.62 -16.05 -3.41
N THR A 133 14.16 -15.07 -2.62
CA THR A 133 15.06 -14.19 -1.85
C THR A 133 15.12 -14.49 -0.35
N GLY A 134 14.46 -15.57 0.09
CA GLY A 134 14.56 -16.09 1.45
C GLY A 134 15.99 -16.49 1.82
N LYS A 135 16.40 -16.22 3.07
CA LYS A 135 17.80 -16.40 3.52
C LYS A 135 18.01 -17.53 4.53
N ILE A 136 17.00 -17.81 5.35
CA ILE A 136 17.14 -18.71 6.52
C ILE A 136 16.42 -20.03 6.31
N CYS A 137 15.19 -20.01 5.83
CA CYS A 137 14.41 -21.21 5.54
C CYS A 137 13.47 -21.00 4.33
N SER A 138 12.75 -22.06 3.95
CA SER A 138 11.77 -22.03 2.87
C SER A 138 10.54 -21.17 3.20
N ASP A 139 9.79 -20.79 2.17
CA ASP A 139 8.60 -19.95 2.30
C ASP A 139 7.52 -20.59 3.19
N ASP A 140 7.38 -21.92 3.17
CA ASP A 140 6.45 -22.65 4.06
C ASP A 140 6.84 -22.53 5.54
N CYS A 141 8.13 -22.57 5.83
CA CYS A 141 8.65 -22.35 7.20
C CYS A 141 8.35 -20.91 7.65
N LEU A 142 8.56 -19.92 6.77
CA LEU A 142 8.21 -18.53 7.05
C LEU A 142 6.70 -18.33 7.27
N ALA A 143 5.87 -19.01 6.48
CA ALA A 143 4.42 -18.99 6.63
C ALA A 143 3.97 -19.60 7.97
N ALA A 144 4.63 -20.69 8.41
CA ALA A 144 4.37 -21.33 9.69
C ALA A 144 4.74 -20.46 10.91
N ALA A 145 5.71 -19.55 10.77
CA ALA A 145 6.08 -18.62 11.84
C ALA A 145 5.05 -17.50 12.07
N ILE A 146 4.26 -17.14 11.05
CA ILE A 146 3.26 -16.05 11.13
C ILE A 146 2.28 -16.23 12.30
N PRO A 147 1.55 -17.36 12.43
CA PRO A 147 0.58 -17.54 13.53
C PRO A 147 1.22 -17.60 14.93
N LEU A 148 2.53 -17.82 15.04
CA LEU A 148 3.25 -17.79 16.31
C LEU A 148 3.53 -16.35 16.80
N VAL A 149 3.61 -15.40 15.87
CA VAL A 149 4.04 -14.02 16.15
C VAL A 149 2.89 -13.02 16.04
N PHE A 150 1.92 -13.29 15.17
CA PHE A 150 0.81 -12.39 14.82
C PHE A 150 -0.54 -13.04 15.12
N GLY A 151 -1.46 -12.25 15.66
CA GLY A 151 -2.86 -12.64 15.79
C GLY A 151 -3.59 -12.46 14.46
N LEU A 152 -4.17 -13.54 13.94
CA LEU A 152 -4.73 -13.58 12.58
C LEU A 152 -6.26 -13.48 12.53
N THR A 153 -6.94 -13.51 13.67
CA THR A 153 -8.40 -13.32 13.69
C THR A 153 -8.75 -11.83 13.54
N PRO A 154 -9.93 -11.47 12.98
CA PRO A 154 -10.34 -10.07 12.85
C PRO A 154 -10.22 -9.28 14.15
N LYS A 155 -10.61 -9.89 15.28
CA LYS A 155 -10.50 -9.27 16.61
C LYS A 155 -9.04 -8.96 16.97
N GLN A 156 -8.14 -9.94 16.85
CA GLN A 156 -6.73 -9.76 17.17
C GLN A 156 -6.05 -8.73 16.26
N ILE A 157 -6.42 -8.68 14.98
CA ILE A 157 -5.90 -7.68 14.04
C ILE A 157 -6.30 -6.26 14.48
N ILE A 158 -7.59 -6.09 14.82
CA ILE A 158 -8.12 -4.79 15.28
C ILE A 158 -7.40 -4.34 16.54
N GLU A 159 -7.24 -5.24 17.52
CA GLU A 159 -6.57 -4.95 18.80
C GLU A 159 -5.07 -4.65 18.59
N GLY A 160 -4.35 -5.51 17.86
CA GLY A 160 -2.91 -5.39 17.65
C GLY A 160 -2.49 -4.15 16.85
N LEU A 161 -3.33 -3.74 15.89
CA LEU A 161 -3.10 -2.53 15.09
C LEU A 161 -3.88 -1.30 15.60
N ARG A 162 -4.70 -1.46 16.64
CA ARG A 162 -5.56 -0.41 17.21
C ARG A 162 -6.39 0.30 16.14
N LEU A 163 -7.13 -0.51 15.37
CA LEU A 163 -7.92 -0.07 14.21
C LEU A 163 -9.30 0.50 14.57
N ASP A 164 -9.71 0.36 15.82
CA ASP A 164 -10.95 0.89 16.42
C ASP A 164 -10.88 2.41 16.68
N ARG A 165 -10.19 3.15 15.80
CA ARG A 165 -9.95 4.59 15.91
C ARG A 165 -10.27 5.29 14.58
N PRO A 166 -10.63 6.58 14.59
CA PRO A 166 -10.96 7.33 13.37
C PRO A 166 -9.71 7.74 12.57
N ILE A 167 -8.89 6.77 12.16
CA ILE A 167 -7.58 7.00 11.50
C ILE A 167 -7.60 6.77 9.98
N PHE A 168 -8.75 6.42 9.39
CA PHE A 168 -8.83 5.99 7.99
C PHE A 168 -9.02 7.13 6.97
N LYS A 169 -9.48 8.32 7.37
CA LYS A 169 -9.68 9.43 6.42
C LYS A 169 -8.38 9.80 5.70
N GLN A 170 -7.27 9.83 6.44
CA GLN A 170 -5.95 10.15 5.92
C GLN A 170 -5.38 9.08 4.97
N THR A 171 -5.93 7.85 4.93
CA THR A 171 -5.46 6.79 4.02
C THR A 171 -6.12 6.88 2.65
N ALA A 172 -7.24 7.61 2.52
CA ALA A 172 -8.09 7.62 1.32
C ALA A 172 -7.43 8.29 0.09
N ALA A 173 -6.25 8.88 0.25
CA ALA A 173 -5.44 9.43 -0.82
C ALA A 173 -3.96 9.20 -0.53
N TYR A 174 -3.16 9.15 -1.60
CA TYR A 174 -1.70 8.94 -1.55
C TYR A 174 -1.26 7.59 -0.97
N GLY A 175 -2.11 6.56 -1.13
CA GLY A 175 -1.79 5.20 -0.76
C GLY A 175 -1.98 4.88 0.73
N HIS A 176 -2.33 3.62 0.99
CA HIS A 176 -2.51 3.09 2.34
C HIS A 176 -1.20 2.59 2.97
N PHE A 177 -0.15 2.39 2.16
CA PHE A 177 1.12 1.80 2.56
C PHE A 177 2.31 2.74 2.29
N GLY A 178 3.43 2.48 2.96
CA GLY A 178 4.68 3.24 2.80
C GLY A 178 4.80 4.50 3.68
N ARG A 179 3.78 4.80 4.49
CA ARG A 179 3.69 6.00 5.34
C ARG A 179 3.88 5.66 6.82
N LYS A 180 4.94 6.19 7.44
CA LYS A 180 5.44 5.75 8.76
C LYS A 180 4.46 5.97 9.92
N GLU A 181 3.52 6.89 9.77
CA GLU A 181 2.50 7.21 10.78
C GLU A 181 1.47 6.09 11.01
N PHE A 182 1.40 5.09 10.11
CA PHE A 182 0.39 4.04 10.21
C PHE A 182 0.82 2.85 11.08
N PRO A 183 -0.10 2.29 11.90
CA PRO A 183 0.23 1.16 12.78
C PRO A 183 0.78 -0.08 12.05
N TRP A 184 0.29 -0.36 10.84
CA TRP A 184 0.74 -1.47 10.00
C TRP A 184 2.07 -1.21 9.27
N GLU A 185 2.65 -0.01 9.41
CA GLU A 185 3.97 0.33 8.88
C GLU A 185 5.07 0.24 9.96
N ARG A 186 4.74 -0.18 11.18
CA ARG A 186 5.72 -0.46 12.25
C ARG A 186 6.51 -1.73 11.97
N VAL A 187 7.73 -1.82 12.52
CA VAL A 187 8.65 -2.96 12.38
C VAL A 187 9.06 -3.51 13.76
N ASP A 188 8.07 -3.68 14.63
CA ASP A 188 8.19 -4.06 16.05
C ASP A 188 8.06 -5.56 16.33
N LYS A 189 7.98 -6.39 15.28
CA LYS A 189 7.91 -7.87 15.38
C LYS A 189 9.17 -8.57 14.85
N VAL A 190 10.24 -7.81 14.60
CA VAL A 190 11.49 -8.32 14.03
C VAL A 190 12.12 -9.42 14.87
N GLU A 191 12.34 -9.19 16.16
CA GLU A 191 13.00 -10.19 17.03
C GLU A 191 12.10 -11.41 17.28
N ALA A 192 10.79 -11.19 17.44
CA ALA A 192 9.83 -12.28 17.57
C ALA A 192 9.80 -13.18 16.32
N LEU A 193 9.90 -12.59 15.13
CA LEU A 193 10.00 -13.33 13.87
C LEU A 193 11.29 -14.14 13.76
N LYS A 194 12.44 -13.54 14.14
CA LYS A 194 13.72 -14.27 14.14
C LYS A 194 13.65 -15.48 15.07
N ASN A 195 13.16 -15.31 16.29
CA ASN A 195 13.04 -16.40 17.27
C ASN A 195 12.01 -17.47 16.89
N ALA A 196 11.07 -17.17 16.00
CA ALA A 196 10.09 -18.14 15.50
C ALA A 196 10.61 -18.97 14.32
N VAL A 197 11.74 -18.57 13.72
CA VAL A 197 12.31 -19.17 12.51
C VAL A 197 13.70 -19.79 12.77
N ILE A 198 14.45 -19.25 13.73
CA ILE A 198 15.77 -19.71 14.19
C ILE A 198 15.59 -20.55 15.44
#